data_AF-A0A936AVP1-F1
#
_entry.id   AF-A0A936AVP1-F1
#
_cell.length_a   1.000
_cell.length_b   1.000
_cell.length_c   1.000
_cell.angle_alpha   90.00
_cell.angle_beta   90.00
_cell.angle_gamma   90.00
#
_symmetry.space_group_name_H-M   'P 1'
#
loop_
_entity.id
_entity.type
_entity.pdbx_description
1 polymer ?
#
loop_
_entity_poly.entity_id
_entity_poly.type
_entity_poly.pdbx_seq_one_letter_code
_entity_poly.pdbx_strand_id
1 'polypeptide(L)'
;MIINVLTYLEDSALRVPKKPAFVDESKAITYEDLIQQAKKTGSAISNELKGQIGKPVVVFVDRNLDSIIAFLGVAYSGNFYVPIDIQMPKMRVDLILKTLNPAAMVVTPVSKTFSFEVAPNLTAIDYEEAINSEYDDEELSLIRRKIIDRDPLYATFTSGSTGIPKGVLTCHQSVIDMTEALMETFDFRENHVFGNQNPFYFDASIKDIYSSLKCGATMYILPRSYFMMQGMLIDYMVEHKIDTIMWSASAISLLANSMAFEEKKPAYLKKVMFSGEVMHNKVLNYWRKHLPETMFVNLYGPTEITSVCTYYVNRKAI
;
A
#
# COMPACT_ATOMS: atom_id res chain seq x y z
N MET A 1 -8.70 17.41 14.14
CA MET A 1 -8.55 17.32 12.67
C MET A 1 -7.25 16.58 12.40
N ILE A 2 -7.28 15.54 11.57
CA ILE A 2 -6.09 14.73 11.28
C ILE A 2 -5.24 15.48 10.26
N ILE A 3 -3.96 15.70 10.56
CA ILE A 3 -3.04 16.45 9.68
C ILE A 3 -2.20 15.48 8.85
N ASN A 4 -1.83 14.33 9.41
CA ASN A 4 -0.89 13.43 8.76
C ASN A 4 -1.27 11.96 9.04
N VAL A 5 -1.22 11.15 7.97
CA VAL A 5 -1.61 9.73 7.94
C VAL A 5 -0.98 8.86 9.03
N LEU A 6 0.18 9.24 9.60
CA LEU A 6 0.76 8.47 10.71
C LEU A 6 -0.17 8.42 11.94
N THR A 7 -1.12 9.35 12.08
CA THR A 7 -2.14 9.30 13.14
C THR A 7 -2.92 7.99 13.08
N TYR A 8 -3.15 7.43 11.88
CA TYR A 8 -3.81 6.14 11.73
C TYR A 8 -3.01 5.00 12.39
N LEU A 9 -1.69 4.99 12.19
CA LEU A 9 -0.81 4.02 12.82
C LEU A 9 -0.70 4.25 14.32
N GLU A 10 -0.49 5.50 14.74
CA GLU A 10 -0.36 5.92 16.14
C GLU A 10 -1.60 5.51 16.95
N ASP A 11 -2.80 5.87 16.49
CA ASP A 11 -4.07 5.55 17.17
C ASP A 11 -4.33 4.04 17.21
N SER A 12 -4.06 3.32 16.11
CA SER A 12 -4.27 1.88 16.06
C SER A 12 -3.24 1.11 16.89
N ALA A 13 -1.99 1.58 17.00
CA ALA A 13 -0.99 1.01 17.88
C ALA A 13 -1.33 1.17 19.36
N LEU A 14 -2.01 2.27 19.74
CA LEU A 14 -2.54 2.43 21.09
C LEU A 14 -3.74 1.52 21.36
N ARG A 15 -4.61 1.32 20.36
CA ARG A 15 -5.87 0.57 20.51
C ARG A 15 -5.70 -0.94 20.42
N VAL A 16 -4.86 -1.44 19.51
CA VAL A 16 -4.65 -2.87 19.23
C VAL A 16 -3.16 -3.22 19.06
N PRO A 17 -2.29 -2.91 20.04
CA PRO A 17 -0.83 -3.01 19.90
C PRO A 17 -0.36 -4.39 19.43
N LYS A 18 -0.85 -5.47 20.07
CA LYS A 18 -0.43 -6.86 19.80
C LYS A 18 -1.07 -7.49 18.57
N LYS A 19 -2.00 -6.80 17.91
CA LYS A 19 -2.69 -7.36 16.74
C LYS A 19 -1.79 -7.27 15.51
N PRO A 20 -1.75 -8.30 14.63
CA PRO A 20 -1.09 -8.19 13.34
C PRO A 20 -1.68 -7.04 12.51
N ALA A 21 -0.84 -6.08 12.13
CA ALA A 21 -1.19 -5.02 11.20
C ALA A 21 -1.08 -5.53 9.75
N PHE A 22 0.06 -6.12 9.44
CA PHE A 22 0.38 -6.63 8.10
C PHE A 22 0.99 -8.03 8.18
N VAL A 23 0.71 -8.84 7.17
CA VAL A 23 1.25 -10.19 7.00
C VAL A 23 1.69 -10.38 5.56
N ASP A 24 2.90 -10.87 5.33
CA ASP A 24 3.37 -11.36 4.01
C ASP A 24 3.67 -12.87 4.06
N GLU A 25 4.29 -13.41 3.01
CA GLU A 25 4.65 -14.84 2.92
C GLU A 25 5.60 -15.31 4.03
N SER A 26 6.41 -14.41 4.57
CA SER A 26 7.52 -14.72 5.45
C SER A 26 7.24 -14.42 6.92
N LYS A 27 6.49 -13.35 7.19
CA LYS A 27 6.30 -12.84 8.56
C LYS A 27 5.02 -12.02 8.72
N ALA A 28 4.68 -11.80 9.99
CA ALA A 28 3.65 -10.85 10.42
C ALA A 28 4.31 -9.75 11.26
N ILE A 29 3.77 -8.54 11.21
CA ILE A 29 4.15 -7.44 12.10
C ILE A 29 2.93 -6.95 12.87
N THR A 30 3.09 -6.78 14.17
CA THR A 30 2.05 -6.21 15.04
C THR A 30 1.99 -4.69 14.88
N TYR A 31 0.90 -4.05 15.33
CA TYR A 31 0.83 -2.59 15.30
C TYR A 31 1.91 -1.93 16.18
N GLU A 32 2.25 -2.52 17.33
CA GLU A 32 3.33 -2.01 18.19
C GLU A 32 4.71 -2.14 17.54
N ASP A 33 4.99 -3.25 16.86
CA ASP A 33 6.29 -3.45 16.21
C ASP A 33 6.40 -2.58 14.97
N LEU A 34 5.29 -2.40 14.26
CA LEU A 34 5.21 -1.55 13.07
C LEU A 34 5.53 -0.10 13.39
N ILE A 35 4.95 0.48 14.45
CA ILE A 35 5.25 1.86 14.83
C ILE A 35 6.71 2.00 15.29
N GLN A 36 7.25 1.04 16.04
CA GLN A 36 8.65 1.06 16.48
C GLN A 36 9.60 1.02 15.28
N GLN A 37 9.41 0.07 14.36
CA GLN A 37 10.27 -0.06 13.17
C GLN A 37 10.13 1.14 12.24
N ALA A 38 8.92 1.67 12.04
CA ALA A 38 8.71 2.87 11.25
C ALA A 38 9.43 4.09 11.86
N LYS A 39 9.36 4.31 13.17
CA LYS A 39 10.09 5.40 13.85
C LYS A 39 11.60 5.25 13.73
N LYS A 40 12.13 4.03 13.89
CA LYS A 40 13.55 3.73 13.68
C LYS A 40 14.01 4.03 12.27
N THR A 41 13.27 3.56 11.27
CA THR A 41 13.54 3.90 9.87
C THR A 41 13.45 5.42 9.63
N GLY A 42 12.47 6.10 10.22
CA GLY A 42 12.34 7.56 10.11
C GLY A 42 13.49 8.33 10.73
N SER A 43 14.01 7.88 11.88
CA SER A 43 15.17 8.49 12.53
C SER A 43 16.45 8.27 11.72
N ALA A 44 16.65 7.06 11.18
CA ALA A 44 17.78 6.77 10.29
C ALA A 44 17.77 7.68 9.05
N ILE A 45 16.60 7.86 8.42
CA ILE A 45 16.44 8.77 7.28
C ILE A 45 16.68 10.23 7.69
N SER A 46 16.13 10.67 8.83
CA SER A 46 16.34 12.05 9.32
C SER A 46 17.82 12.34 9.55
N ASN A 47 18.53 11.42 10.22
CA ASN A 47 19.96 11.54 10.50
C ASN A 47 20.78 11.65 9.22
N GLU A 48 20.54 10.76 8.26
CA GLU A 48 21.25 10.75 6.97
C GLU A 48 20.97 12.04 6.17
N LEU A 49 19.73 12.52 6.19
CA LEU A 49 19.31 13.76 5.52
C LEU A 49 19.53 15.03 6.36
N LYS A 50 20.13 14.92 7.55
CA LYS A 50 20.41 16.03 8.46
C LYS A 50 19.16 16.85 8.81
N GLY A 51 18.05 16.16 9.07
CA GLY A 51 16.76 16.76 9.45
C GLY A 51 16.04 17.52 8.33
N GLN A 52 16.45 17.34 7.07
CA GLN A 52 15.71 17.88 5.94
C GLN A 52 14.38 17.15 5.75
N ILE A 53 13.32 17.94 5.49
CA ILE A 53 11.95 17.46 5.27
C ILE A 53 11.49 17.81 3.84
N GLY A 54 10.40 17.19 3.40
CA GLY A 54 9.78 17.43 2.10
C GLY A 54 10.64 16.99 0.92
N LYS A 55 11.61 16.08 1.13
CA LYS A 55 12.46 15.53 0.07
C LYS A 55 11.90 14.20 -0.48
N PRO A 56 12.13 13.92 -1.77
CA PRO A 56 11.83 12.61 -2.33
C PRO A 56 12.83 11.57 -1.83
N VAL A 57 12.32 10.50 -1.22
CA VAL A 57 13.10 9.32 -0.85
C VAL A 57 12.57 8.14 -1.65
N VAL A 58 13.44 7.53 -2.46
CA VAL A 58 13.09 6.35 -3.24
C VAL A 58 13.00 5.15 -2.30
N VAL A 59 11.96 4.35 -2.45
CA VAL A 59 11.86 3.05 -1.79
C VAL A 59 11.83 2.02 -2.89
N PHE A 60 12.84 1.15 -2.95
CA PHE A 60 12.81 0.02 -3.87
C PHE A 60 11.93 -1.07 -3.26
N VAL A 61 10.79 -1.29 -3.89
CA VAL A 61 9.71 -2.10 -3.32
C VAL A 61 9.62 -3.46 -3.97
N ASP A 62 9.17 -4.40 -3.15
CA ASP A 62 8.54 -5.65 -3.56
C ASP A 62 7.26 -5.83 -2.72
N ARG A 63 6.52 -6.92 -2.91
CA ARG A 63 5.27 -7.19 -2.17
C ARG A 63 5.56 -7.80 -0.79
N ASN A 64 6.19 -7.02 0.09
CA ASN A 64 6.62 -7.45 1.42
C ASN A 64 6.42 -6.37 2.50
N LEU A 65 6.53 -6.77 3.77
CA LEU A 65 6.37 -5.85 4.90
C LEU A 65 7.40 -4.73 4.94
N ASP A 66 8.65 -5.03 4.54
CA ASP A 66 9.76 -4.08 4.62
C ASP A 66 9.47 -2.81 3.79
N SER A 67 8.79 -2.97 2.65
CA SER A 67 8.34 -1.86 1.81
C SER A 67 7.34 -0.94 2.53
N ILE A 68 6.39 -1.49 3.27
CA ILE A 68 5.39 -0.72 4.02
C ILE A 68 6.05 0.02 5.20
N ILE A 69 6.95 -0.66 5.92
CA ILE A 69 7.70 -0.06 7.03
C ILE A 69 8.57 1.09 6.51
N ALA A 70 9.22 0.91 5.36
CA ALA A 70 9.99 1.97 4.70
C ALA A 70 9.11 3.17 4.31
N PHE A 71 7.90 2.97 3.78
CA PHE A 71 6.97 4.07 3.48
C PHE A 71 6.63 4.89 4.73
N LEU A 72 6.30 4.20 5.82
CA LEU A 72 5.96 4.84 7.09
C LEU A 72 7.19 5.54 7.70
N GLY A 73 8.37 4.94 7.59
CA GLY A 73 9.61 5.57 8.04
C GLY A 73 9.95 6.84 7.27
N VAL A 74 9.81 6.82 5.94
CA VAL A 74 9.96 8.04 5.13
C VAL A 74 8.98 9.12 5.60
N ALA A 75 7.72 8.77 5.84
CA ALA A 75 6.73 9.71 6.37
C ALA A 75 7.08 10.23 7.79
N TYR A 76 7.62 9.39 8.68
CA TYR A 76 8.11 9.81 10.01
C TYR A 76 9.26 10.80 9.92
N SER A 77 10.14 10.65 8.93
CA SER A 77 11.23 11.60 8.67
C SER A 77 10.76 12.94 8.08
N GLY A 78 9.45 13.12 7.83
CA GLY A 78 8.87 14.31 7.22
C GLY A 78 9.14 14.42 5.72
N ASN A 79 9.59 13.33 5.08
CA ASN A 79 9.86 13.23 3.66
C ASN A 79 8.76 12.42 2.97
N PHE A 80 8.77 12.37 1.64
CA PHE A 80 7.76 11.64 0.86
C PHE A 80 8.39 10.47 0.10
N TYR A 81 7.69 9.33 0.11
CA TYR A 81 8.21 8.11 -0.49
C TYR A 81 7.88 8.02 -1.97
N VAL A 82 8.81 7.46 -2.74
CA VAL A 82 8.61 7.16 -4.16
C VAL A 82 8.89 5.67 -4.39
N PRO A 83 7.84 4.83 -4.50
CA PRO A 83 8.03 3.40 -4.69
C PRO A 83 8.49 3.08 -6.12
N ILE A 84 9.56 2.31 -6.24
CA ILE A 84 10.09 1.78 -7.50
C ILE A 84 10.17 0.26 -7.41
N ASP A 85 9.46 -0.45 -8.29
CA ASP A 85 9.48 -1.92 -8.31
C ASP A 85 10.83 -2.43 -8.81
N ILE A 86 11.42 -3.38 -8.07
CA ILE A 86 12.70 -4.02 -8.40
C ILE A 86 12.68 -4.83 -9.70
N GLN A 87 11.50 -5.09 -10.25
CA GLN A 87 11.30 -5.74 -11.56
C GLN A 87 11.14 -4.73 -12.71
N MET A 88 11.15 -3.42 -12.43
CA MET A 88 11.11 -2.42 -13.49
C MET A 88 12.35 -2.49 -14.39
N PRO A 89 12.21 -2.29 -15.70
CA PRO A 89 13.36 -2.16 -16.58
C PRO A 89 14.26 -1.00 -16.14
N LYS A 90 15.58 -1.23 -16.09
CA LYS A 90 16.57 -0.24 -15.63
C LYS A 90 16.44 1.11 -16.32
N MET A 91 16.24 1.10 -17.65
CA MET A 91 16.04 2.31 -18.44
C MET A 91 14.84 3.16 -17.93
N ARG A 92 13.76 2.52 -17.47
CA ARG A 92 12.61 3.22 -16.88
C ARG A 92 13.00 3.82 -15.52
N VAL A 93 13.71 3.07 -14.70
CA VAL A 93 14.21 3.55 -13.40
C VAL A 93 15.11 4.77 -13.59
N ASP A 94 16.05 4.72 -14.53
CA ASP A 94 16.94 5.85 -14.84
C ASP A 94 16.17 7.12 -15.21
N LEU A 95 15.12 7.00 -16.02
CA LEU A 95 14.27 8.13 -16.39
C LEU A 95 13.52 8.71 -15.19
N ILE A 96 13.02 7.84 -14.30
CA ILE A 96 12.36 8.25 -13.06
C ILE A 96 13.36 8.99 -12.16
N LEU A 97 14.52 8.41 -11.90
CA LEU A 97 15.54 9.00 -11.03
C LEU A 97 16.05 10.34 -11.56
N LYS A 98 16.25 10.47 -12.88
CA LYS A 98 16.62 11.75 -13.53
C LYS A 98 15.54 12.82 -13.38
N THR A 99 14.27 12.44 -13.47
CA THR A 99 13.14 13.38 -13.33
C THR A 99 12.92 13.77 -11.87
N LEU A 100 13.08 12.81 -10.96
CA LEU A 100 12.80 12.96 -9.54
C LEU A 100 13.91 13.70 -8.79
N ASN A 101 15.17 13.45 -9.15
CA ASN A 101 16.36 13.87 -8.40
C ASN A 101 16.23 13.59 -6.89
N PRO A 102 16.15 12.30 -6.49
CA PRO A 102 15.91 11.91 -5.11
C PRO A 102 17.04 12.33 -4.17
N ALA A 103 16.69 12.61 -2.91
CA ALA A 103 17.68 12.91 -1.88
C ALA A 103 18.38 11.65 -1.34
N ALA A 104 17.65 10.54 -1.29
CA ALA A 104 18.17 9.26 -0.85
C ALA A 104 17.31 8.09 -1.36
N MET A 105 17.75 6.86 -1.08
CA MET A 105 16.99 5.63 -1.25
C MET A 105 16.98 4.80 0.04
N VAL A 106 15.85 4.14 0.32
CA VAL A 106 15.79 3.04 1.28
C VAL A 106 16.01 1.73 0.54
N VAL A 107 16.94 0.93 1.06
CA VAL A 107 17.35 -0.35 0.47
C VAL A 107 16.92 -1.48 1.40
N THR A 108 16.09 -2.38 0.88
CA THR A 108 15.65 -3.59 1.60
C THR A 108 16.52 -4.79 1.21
N PRO A 109 16.50 -5.90 1.99
CA PRO A 109 17.29 -7.09 1.66
C PRO A 109 17.05 -7.60 0.23
N VAL A 110 15.78 -7.61 -0.19
CA VAL A 110 15.38 -8.08 -1.53
C VAL A 110 15.78 -7.11 -2.64
N SER A 111 15.91 -5.82 -2.33
CA SER A 111 16.22 -4.80 -3.34
C SER A 111 17.70 -4.49 -3.46
N LYS A 112 18.54 -4.88 -2.49
CA LYS A 112 19.95 -4.44 -2.33
C LYS A 112 20.75 -4.46 -3.63
N THR A 113 20.81 -5.61 -4.30
CA THR A 113 21.55 -5.76 -5.56
C THR A 113 21.02 -4.84 -6.66
N PHE A 114 19.70 -4.78 -6.84
CA PHE A 114 19.07 -3.96 -7.87
C PHE A 114 19.24 -2.46 -7.59
N SER A 115 19.06 -2.04 -6.34
CA SER A 115 19.18 -0.64 -5.90
C SER A 115 20.57 -0.06 -6.21
N PHE A 116 21.64 -0.77 -5.86
CA PHE A 116 23.00 -0.33 -6.14
C PHE A 116 23.38 -0.43 -7.63
N GLU A 117 22.72 -1.29 -8.39
CA GLU A 117 22.93 -1.37 -9.82
C GLU A 117 22.35 -0.14 -10.56
N VAL A 118 21.14 0.31 -10.19
CA VAL A 118 20.44 1.40 -10.87
C VAL A 118 20.71 2.79 -10.26
N ALA A 119 21.14 2.85 -9.00
CA ALA A 119 21.39 4.10 -8.29
C ALA A 119 22.69 4.06 -7.44
N PRO A 120 23.85 3.70 -8.01
CA PRO A 120 25.09 3.47 -7.24
C PRO A 120 25.61 4.69 -6.46
N ASN A 121 25.24 5.91 -6.90
CA ASN A 121 25.72 7.16 -6.31
C ASN A 121 24.67 7.84 -5.41
N LEU A 122 23.50 7.24 -5.24
CA LEU A 122 22.45 7.79 -4.38
C LEU A 122 22.71 7.38 -2.94
N THR A 123 22.55 8.32 -2.01
CA THR A 123 22.65 8.03 -0.58
C THR A 123 21.69 6.91 -0.18
N ALA A 124 22.24 5.84 0.41
CA ALA A 124 21.50 4.63 0.73
C ALA A 124 21.28 4.51 2.23
N ILE A 125 20.02 4.39 2.65
CA ILE A 125 19.64 3.95 3.99
C ILE A 125 19.42 2.44 3.94
N ASP A 126 20.26 1.67 4.63
CA ASP A 126 20.07 0.24 4.80
C ASP A 126 18.93 -0.01 5.80
N TYR A 127 17.87 -0.67 5.33
CA TYR A 127 16.69 -0.92 6.14
C TYR A 127 16.98 -1.82 7.36
N GLU A 128 17.83 -2.84 7.22
CA GLU A 128 18.11 -3.77 8.31
C GLU A 128 18.90 -3.10 9.43
N GLU A 129 19.88 -2.26 9.08
CA GLU A 129 20.57 -1.43 10.06
C GLU A 129 19.60 -0.44 10.73
N ALA A 130 18.73 0.20 9.94
CA ALA A 130 17.78 1.18 10.46
C ALA A 130 16.84 0.57 11.51
N ILE A 131 16.19 -0.57 11.25
CA ILE A 131 15.24 -1.18 12.21
C ILE A 131 15.91 -1.75 13.48
N ASN A 132 17.23 -1.97 13.43
CA ASN A 132 18.03 -2.40 14.57
C ASN A 132 18.68 -1.24 15.35
N SER A 133 18.56 0.00 14.85
CA SER A 133 19.04 1.20 15.53
C SER A 133 18.06 1.73 16.58
N GLU A 134 18.51 2.72 17.35
CA GLU A 134 17.66 3.55 18.21
C GLU A 134 16.97 4.66 17.41
N TYR A 135 15.85 5.17 17.91
CA TYR A 135 15.16 6.32 17.32
C TYR A 135 15.08 7.49 18.29
N ASP A 136 15.02 8.70 17.76
CA ASP A 136 14.87 9.93 18.55
C ASP A 136 13.41 10.40 18.50
N ASP A 137 12.64 10.10 19.54
CA ASP A 137 11.22 10.46 19.61
C ASP A 137 11.00 11.97 19.67
N GLU A 138 11.94 12.73 20.24
CA GLU A 138 11.84 14.19 20.35
C GLU A 138 12.07 14.84 18.97
N GLU A 139 13.08 14.39 18.24
CA GLU A 139 13.36 14.85 16.87
C GLU A 139 12.19 14.53 15.93
N LEU A 140 11.70 13.28 15.93
CA LEU A 140 10.56 12.88 15.11
C LEU A 140 9.31 13.70 15.46
N SER A 141 9.09 13.99 16.74
CA SER A 141 7.99 14.86 17.19
C SER A 141 8.18 16.32 16.75
N LEU A 142 9.41 16.83 16.70
CA LEU A 142 9.72 18.16 16.16
C LEU A 142 9.45 18.23 14.66
N ILE A 143 9.84 17.20 13.90
CA ILE A 143 9.55 17.06 12.47
C ILE A 143 8.04 17.03 12.25
N ARG A 144 7.33 16.18 13.01
CA ARG A 144 5.86 16.03 12.98
C ARG A 144 5.14 17.36 13.10
N ARG A 145 5.59 18.25 13.99
CA ARG A 145 5.00 19.59 14.21
C ARG A 145 5.22 20.57 13.06
N LYS A 146 6.20 20.34 12.19
CA LYS A 146 6.48 21.18 11.01
C LYS A 146 5.65 20.80 9.79
N ILE A 147 5.12 19.57 9.76
CA ILE A 147 4.35 19.05 8.63
C ILE A 147 2.91 19.58 8.67
N ILE A 148 2.42 20.04 7.52
CA ILE A 148 1.02 20.35 7.27
C ILE A 148 0.37 19.27 6.39
N ASP A 149 -0.96 19.24 6.35
CA ASP A 149 -1.72 18.24 5.60
C ASP A 149 -1.52 18.31 4.08
N ARG A 150 -1.15 19.47 3.56
CA ARG A 150 -0.80 19.69 2.15
C ARG A 150 0.63 19.29 1.77
N ASP A 151 1.47 18.93 2.74
CA ASP A 151 2.81 18.44 2.42
C ASP A 151 2.75 17.08 1.72
N PRO A 152 3.68 16.79 0.79
CA PRO A 152 3.73 15.53 0.08
C PRO A 152 3.89 14.32 1.02
N LEU A 153 3.17 13.24 0.72
CA LEU A 153 3.29 11.95 1.38
C LEU A 153 3.95 10.92 0.47
N TYR A 154 3.53 10.87 -0.79
CA TYR A 154 4.12 9.97 -1.78
C TYR A 154 4.08 10.56 -3.19
N ALA A 155 4.92 10.02 -4.07
CA ALA A 155 4.76 10.19 -5.51
C ALA A 155 4.80 8.86 -6.25
N THR A 156 3.90 8.69 -7.22
CA THR A 156 3.87 7.52 -8.12
C THR A 156 4.13 7.95 -9.56
N PHE A 157 4.87 7.14 -10.31
CA PHE A 157 5.23 7.45 -11.69
C PHE A 157 4.36 6.72 -12.72
N THR A 158 3.62 7.48 -13.51
CA THR A 158 2.76 6.96 -14.58
C THR A 158 3.47 7.02 -15.95
N SER A 159 2.95 6.29 -16.93
CA SER A 159 3.39 6.41 -18.32
C SER A 159 3.04 7.81 -18.86
N GLY A 160 4.06 8.63 -19.13
CA GLY A 160 3.86 9.91 -19.79
C GLY A 160 3.63 9.74 -21.29
N SER A 161 2.74 10.55 -21.86
CA SER A 161 2.47 10.60 -23.30
C SER A 161 3.69 10.92 -24.17
N THR A 162 4.73 11.51 -23.58
CA THR A 162 6.00 11.88 -24.23
C THR A 162 7.06 10.77 -24.13
N GLY A 163 6.73 9.61 -23.54
CA GLY A 163 7.68 8.53 -23.25
C GLY A 163 8.51 8.75 -21.98
N ILE A 164 8.50 9.96 -21.42
CA ILE A 164 9.15 10.29 -20.13
C ILE A 164 8.13 10.07 -19.00
N PRO A 165 8.42 9.22 -17.99
CA PRO A 165 7.55 9.03 -16.84
C PRO A 165 7.22 10.35 -16.11
N LYS A 166 5.97 10.53 -15.70
CA LYS A 166 5.52 11.71 -14.93
C LYS A 166 5.22 11.30 -13.49
N GLY A 167 5.75 12.06 -12.54
CA GLY A 167 5.45 11.87 -11.12
C GLY A 167 4.15 12.56 -10.74
N VAL A 168 3.19 11.80 -10.21
CA VAL A 168 2.00 12.33 -9.55
C VAL A 168 2.33 12.45 -8.06
N LEU A 169 2.35 13.68 -7.55
CA LEU A 169 2.65 13.98 -6.15
C LEU A 169 1.36 14.08 -5.35
N THR A 170 1.24 13.27 -4.30
CA THR A 170 0.05 13.19 -3.45
C THR A 170 0.40 13.61 -2.03
N CYS A 171 -0.39 14.52 -1.46
CA CYS A 171 -0.23 15.00 -0.08
C CYS A 171 -0.96 14.14 0.95
N HIS A 172 -0.70 14.38 2.23
CA HIS A 172 -1.40 13.72 3.34
C HIS A 172 -2.91 13.91 3.28
N GLN A 173 -3.37 15.16 3.04
CA GLN A 173 -4.79 15.51 3.00
C GLN A 173 -5.57 14.64 2.02
N SER A 174 -5.06 14.44 0.80
CA SER A 174 -5.77 13.63 -0.20
C SER A 174 -5.92 12.16 0.21
N VAL A 175 -4.91 11.58 0.87
CA VAL A 175 -4.99 10.21 1.40
C VAL A 175 -5.93 10.13 2.59
N ILE A 176 -5.93 11.17 3.44
CA ILE A 176 -6.84 11.27 4.58
C ILE A 176 -8.28 11.31 4.08
N ASP A 177 -8.60 12.22 3.17
CA ASP A 177 -9.95 12.40 2.60
C ASP A 177 -10.46 11.12 1.93
N MET A 178 -9.63 10.48 1.10
CA MET A 178 -9.97 9.19 0.49
C MET A 178 -10.23 8.12 1.56
N THR A 179 -9.35 8.00 2.55
CA THR A 179 -9.44 6.96 3.58
C THR A 179 -10.70 7.17 4.43
N GLU A 180 -10.95 8.37 4.94
CA GLU A 180 -12.15 8.67 5.74
C GLU A 180 -13.45 8.44 4.93
N ALA A 181 -13.48 8.81 3.64
CA ALA A 181 -14.62 8.52 2.78
C ALA A 181 -14.86 7.02 2.59
N LEU A 182 -13.80 6.21 2.43
CA LEU A 182 -13.90 4.75 2.36
C LEU A 182 -14.41 4.15 3.67
N MET A 183 -13.91 4.65 4.81
CA MET A 183 -14.33 4.21 6.15
C MET A 183 -15.83 4.45 6.38
N GLU A 184 -16.32 5.65 6.05
CA GLU A 184 -17.73 6.01 6.19
C GLU A 184 -18.61 5.21 5.23
N THR A 185 -18.19 5.07 3.96
CA THR A 185 -19.01 4.46 2.92
C THR A 185 -19.16 2.94 3.08
N PHE A 186 -18.07 2.26 3.46
CA PHE A 186 -18.01 0.79 3.41
C PHE A 186 -17.91 0.13 4.77
N ASP A 187 -18.02 0.90 5.85
CA ASP A 187 -18.06 0.39 7.22
C ASP A 187 -16.88 -0.55 7.49
N PHE A 188 -15.67 -0.11 7.15
CA PHE A 188 -14.47 -0.84 7.53
C PHE A 188 -14.28 -0.73 9.04
N ARG A 189 -13.83 -1.83 9.64
CA ARG A 189 -13.80 -2.02 11.09
C ARG A 189 -12.59 -2.87 11.43
N GLU A 190 -12.17 -2.76 12.68
CA GLU A 190 -11.03 -3.47 13.23
C GLU A 190 -11.07 -4.98 12.95
N ASN A 191 -12.23 -5.64 13.05
CA ASN A 191 -12.35 -7.09 12.85
C ASN A 191 -12.30 -7.57 11.39
N HIS A 192 -12.20 -6.67 10.40
CA HIS A 192 -12.04 -7.09 9.01
C HIS A 192 -10.63 -7.61 8.72
N VAL A 193 -10.51 -8.42 7.68
CA VAL A 193 -9.24 -8.97 7.19
C VAL A 193 -9.11 -8.68 5.70
N PHE A 194 -8.15 -7.81 5.37
CA PHE A 194 -7.92 -7.33 4.01
C PHE A 194 -6.98 -8.28 3.27
N GLY A 195 -7.27 -8.57 2.00
CA GLY A 195 -6.34 -9.24 1.09
C GLY A 195 -5.85 -8.26 0.03
N ASN A 196 -4.60 -7.82 0.10
CA ASN A 196 -4.00 -6.93 -0.89
C ASN A 196 -3.49 -7.72 -2.10
N GLN A 197 -3.90 -7.30 -3.29
CA GLN A 197 -3.36 -7.76 -4.58
C GLN A 197 -2.45 -6.70 -5.23
N ASN A 198 -2.74 -5.42 -4.99
CA ASN A 198 -2.17 -4.31 -5.75
C ASN A 198 -0.67 -4.15 -5.46
N PRO A 199 0.19 -4.05 -6.49
CA PRO A 199 1.61 -3.73 -6.28
C PRO A 199 1.80 -2.37 -5.61
N PHE A 200 2.84 -2.25 -4.78
CA PHE A 200 3.09 -1.04 -3.98
C PHE A 200 3.63 0.16 -4.76
N TYR A 201 4.08 -0.05 -6.01
CA TYR A 201 4.43 1.05 -6.92
C TYR A 201 3.23 1.67 -7.64
N PHE A 202 2.03 1.10 -7.46
CA PHE A 202 0.77 1.67 -7.89
C PHE A 202 0.00 2.26 -6.72
N ASP A 203 -0.61 3.41 -6.96
CA ASP A 203 -1.50 4.09 -6.01
C ASP A 203 -2.69 3.21 -5.60
N ALA A 204 -3.11 2.25 -6.44
CA ALA A 204 -4.13 1.27 -6.08
C ALA A 204 -3.85 0.52 -4.76
N SER A 205 -2.61 0.42 -4.29
CA SER A 205 -2.30 -0.22 -3.00
C SER A 205 -2.62 0.64 -1.78
N ILE A 206 -2.67 1.98 -1.91
CA ILE A 206 -2.79 2.89 -0.77
C ILE A 206 -4.15 2.77 -0.07
N LYS A 207 -5.21 2.45 -0.82
CA LYS A 207 -6.54 2.20 -0.24
C LYS A 207 -6.50 1.02 0.74
N ASP A 208 -5.77 -0.05 0.43
CA ASP A 208 -5.64 -1.22 1.29
C ASP A 208 -4.83 -0.88 2.54
N ILE A 209 -3.68 -0.23 2.34
CA ILE A 209 -2.73 0.13 3.41
C ILE A 209 -3.37 1.10 4.41
N TYR A 210 -3.89 2.24 3.95
CA TYR A 210 -4.34 3.29 4.87
C TYR A 210 -5.72 2.98 5.48
N SER A 211 -6.61 2.27 4.77
CA SER A 211 -7.88 1.82 5.38
C SER A 211 -7.64 0.79 6.48
N SER A 212 -6.72 -0.17 6.27
CA SER A 212 -6.40 -1.16 7.30
C SER A 212 -5.76 -0.50 8.52
N LEU A 213 -4.77 0.38 8.32
CA LEU A 213 -4.16 1.17 9.39
C LEU A 213 -5.18 2.00 10.17
N LYS A 214 -6.07 2.72 9.49
CA LYS A 214 -7.09 3.57 10.12
C LYS A 214 -8.01 2.78 11.04
N CYS A 215 -8.45 1.61 10.60
CA CYS A 215 -9.44 0.84 11.35
C CYS A 215 -8.83 -0.14 12.36
N GLY A 216 -7.52 -0.39 12.31
CA GLY A 216 -6.85 -1.38 13.15
C GLY A 216 -7.04 -2.82 12.64
N ALA A 217 -7.33 -2.98 11.34
CA ALA A 217 -7.52 -4.30 10.71
C ALA A 217 -6.17 -4.94 10.37
N THR A 218 -6.23 -6.23 10.02
CA THR A 218 -5.07 -6.96 9.49
C THR A 218 -5.16 -6.98 7.96
N MET A 219 -4.06 -6.66 7.29
CA MET A 219 -3.93 -6.80 5.83
C MET A 219 -2.90 -7.85 5.46
N TYR A 220 -3.33 -8.87 4.73
CA TYR A 220 -2.51 -9.89 4.11
C TYR A 220 -2.05 -9.45 2.73
N ILE A 221 -0.74 -9.44 2.50
CA ILE A 221 -0.14 -9.20 1.19
C ILE A 221 -0.13 -10.53 0.44
N LEU A 222 -1.01 -10.67 -0.54
CA LEU A 222 -1.23 -11.97 -1.18
C LEU A 222 -0.09 -12.34 -2.11
N PRO A 223 0.45 -13.58 -2.03
CA PRO A 223 1.55 -14.04 -2.87
C PRO A 223 1.27 -13.81 -4.35
N ARG A 224 2.24 -13.27 -5.10
CA ARG A 224 2.04 -13.05 -6.54
C ARG A 224 1.84 -14.38 -7.29
N SER A 225 2.56 -15.42 -6.89
CA SER A 225 2.48 -16.76 -7.45
C SER A 225 1.07 -17.37 -7.33
N TYR A 226 0.32 -17.03 -6.27
CA TYR A 226 -1.00 -17.60 -6.02
C TYR A 226 -2.05 -17.13 -7.04
N PHE A 227 -1.86 -15.97 -7.67
CA PHE A 227 -2.75 -15.54 -8.76
C PHE A 227 -2.61 -16.42 -10.02
N MET A 228 -1.48 -17.14 -10.17
CA MET A 228 -1.30 -18.16 -11.20
C MET A 228 -1.81 -19.55 -10.77
N MET A 229 -2.04 -19.75 -9.46
CA MET A 229 -2.47 -21.01 -8.84
C MET A 229 -3.74 -20.77 -8.02
N GLN A 230 -4.88 -20.59 -8.70
CA GLN A 230 -6.09 -20.03 -8.08
C GLN A 230 -6.64 -20.88 -6.93
N GLY A 231 -6.45 -22.20 -6.96
CA GLY A 231 -6.81 -23.07 -5.84
C GLY A 231 -6.04 -22.73 -4.55
N MET A 232 -4.72 -22.49 -4.65
CA MET A 232 -3.89 -22.06 -3.52
C MET A 232 -4.29 -20.67 -3.04
N LEU A 233 -4.62 -19.74 -3.96
CA LEU A 233 -5.13 -18.42 -3.57
C LEU A 233 -6.40 -18.54 -2.73
N ILE A 234 -7.36 -19.34 -3.18
CA ILE A 234 -8.63 -19.52 -2.47
C ILE A 234 -8.41 -20.20 -1.12
N ASP A 235 -7.57 -21.24 -1.07
CA ASP A 235 -7.22 -21.92 0.19
C ASP A 235 -6.59 -20.94 1.19
N TYR A 236 -5.64 -20.12 0.74
CA TYR A 236 -5.00 -19.10 1.57
C TYR A 236 -5.99 -18.05 2.08
N MET A 237 -6.89 -17.58 1.21
CA MET A 237 -7.94 -16.64 1.59
C MET A 237 -8.92 -17.23 2.62
N VAL A 238 -9.24 -18.53 2.50
CA VAL A 238 -10.11 -19.24 3.44
C VAL A 238 -9.41 -19.47 4.78
N GLU A 239 -8.15 -19.92 4.75
CA GLU A 239 -7.32 -20.17 5.93
C GLU A 239 -7.20 -18.92 6.80
N HIS A 240 -6.91 -17.77 6.18
CA HIS A 240 -6.74 -16.49 6.86
C HIS A 240 -8.02 -15.68 6.99
N LYS A 241 -9.17 -16.26 6.61
CA LYS A 241 -10.51 -15.65 6.72
C LYS A 241 -10.58 -14.25 6.10
N ILE A 242 -9.93 -14.08 4.95
CA ILE A 242 -9.95 -12.82 4.20
C ILE A 242 -11.39 -12.50 3.83
N ASP A 243 -11.87 -11.33 4.26
CA ASP A 243 -13.26 -10.91 4.10
C ASP A 243 -13.44 -9.67 3.22
N THR A 244 -12.36 -8.93 2.98
CA THR A 244 -12.36 -7.66 2.26
C THR A 244 -11.25 -7.62 1.23
N ILE A 245 -11.59 -7.33 -0.02
CA ILE A 245 -10.61 -7.14 -1.10
C ILE A 245 -10.96 -5.90 -1.93
N MET A 246 -9.93 -5.16 -2.35
CA MET A 246 -10.06 -4.01 -3.26
C MET A 246 -9.09 -4.14 -4.45
N TRP A 247 -9.41 -5.03 -5.38
CA TRP A 247 -8.48 -5.47 -6.43
C TRP A 247 -8.64 -4.74 -7.77
N SER A 248 -7.71 -4.97 -8.69
CA SER A 248 -7.93 -4.60 -10.09
C SER A 248 -9.07 -5.42 -10.72
N ALA A 249 -9.83 -4.82 -11.63
CA ALA A 249 -10.84 -5.55 -12.39
C ALA A 249 -10.23 -6.72 -13.20
N SER A 250 -8.99 -6.58 -13.66
CA SER A 250 -8.19 -7.66 -14.25
C SER A 250 -7.99 -8.85 -13.31
N ALA A 251 -7.60 -8.64 -12.05
CA ALA A 251 -7.41 -9.73 -11.08
C ALA A 251 -8.74 -10.44 -10.74
N ILE A 252 -9.85 -9.69 -10.65
CA ILE A 252 -11.19 -10.26 -10.49
C ILE A 252 -11.59 -11.10 -11.73
N SER A 253 -11.27 -10.60 -12.93
CA SER A 253 -11.54 -11.28 -14.19
C SER A 253 -10.74 -12.57 -14.34
N LEU A 254 -9.50 -12.61 -13.84
CA LEU A 254 -8.66 -13.80 -13.86
C LEU A 254 -9.33 -14.98 -13.18
N LEU A 255 -9.87 -14.79 -11.96
CA LEU A 255 -10.55 -15.86 -11.22
C LEU A 255 -11.86 -16.31 -11.87
N ALA A 256 -12.60 -15.37 -12.48
CA ALA A 256 -13.83 -15.72 -13.17
C ALA A 256 -13.57 -16.50 -14.46
N ASN A 257 -12.57 -16.09 -15.25
CA ASN A 257 -12.25 -16.71 -16.52
C ASN A 257 -11.65 -18.10 -16.35
N SER A 258 -10.93 -18.35 -15.26
CA SER A 258 -10.42 -19.69 -14.91
C SER A 258 -11.47 -20.57 -14.22
N MET A 259 -12.69 -20.07 -14.02
CA MET A 259 -13.75 -20.76 -13.28
C MET A 259 -13.31 -21.24 -11.89
N ALA A 260 -12.49 -20.45 -11.20
CA ALA A 260 -11.82 -20.86 -9.95
C ALA A 260 -12.79 -21.28 -8.82
N PHE A 261 -14.04 -20.81 -8.85
CA PHE A 261 -15.06 -21.05 -7.82
C PHE A 261 -15.92 -22.29 -8.01
N GLU A 262 -15.72 -23.06 -9.08
CA GLU A 262 -16.44 -24.32 -9.29
C GLU A 262 -15.95 -25.42 -8.33
N GLU A 263 -14.67 -25.42 -7.96
CA GLU A 263 -14.09 -26.38 -7.02
C GLU A 263 -14.12 -25.90 -5.57
N LYS A 264 -13.71 -24.64 -5.33
CA LYS A 264 -13.58 -24.05 -3.99
C LYS A 264 -14.00 -22.60 -3.98
N LYS A 265 -14.58 -22.12 -2.88
CA LYS A 265 -15.07 -20.74 -2.77
C LYS A 265 -14.37 -20.00 -1.64
N PRO A 266 -14.06 -18.72 -1.80
CA PRO A 266 -13.53 -17.89 -0.72
C PRO A 266 -14.68 -17.52 0.25
N ALA A 267 -15.05 -18.47 1.12
CA ALA A 267 -16.29 -18.44 1.91
C ALA A 267 -16.41 -17.28 2.90
N TYR A 268 -15.30 -16.62 3.27
CA TYR A 268 -15.29 -15.50 4.19
C TYR A 268 -15.42 -14.13 3.51
N LEU A 269 -15.33 -14.05 2.17
CA LEU A 269 -15.45 -12.78 1.44
C LEU A 269 -16.84 -12.14 1.61
N LYS A 270 -16.84 -10.94 2.19
CA LYS A 270 -18.04 -10.11 2.40
C LYS A 270 -18.03 -8.85 1.55
N LYS A 271 -16.86 -8.30 1.24
CA LYS A 271 -16.69 -7.06 0.49
C LYS A 271 -15.69 -7.26 -0.64
N VAL A 272 -16.17 -7.11 -1.88
CA VAL A 272 -15.36 -7.17 -3.09
C VAL A 272 -15.49 -5.86 -3.83
N MET A 273 -14.47 -5.01 -3.71
CA MET A 273 -14.35 -3.81 -4.50
C MET A 273 -13.35 -4.00 -5.63
N PHE A 274 -13.58 -3.31 -6.74
CA PHE A 274 -12.68 -3.37 -7.88
C PHE A 274 -12.56 -2.04 -8.59
N SER A 275 -11.39 -1.78 -9.18
CA SER A 275 -11.08 -0.54 -9.89
C SER A 275 -10.06 -0.75 -11.01
N GLY A 276 -9.69 0.35 -11.69
CA GLY A 276 -8.59 0.41 -12.64
C GLY A 276 -8.98 0.16 -14.09
N GLU A 277 -10.01 -0.66 -14.32
CA GLU A 277 -10.51 -0.98 -15.67
C GLU A 277 -12.02 -1.24 -15.66
N VAL A 278 -12.61 -1.38 -16.85
CA VAL A 278 -14.02 -1.71 -17.00
C VAL A 278 -14.31 -3.12 -16.48
N MET A 279 -15.22 -3.21 -15.50
CA MET A 279 -15.75 -4.50 -15.05
C MET A 279 -16.82 -5.02 -16.00
N HIS A 280 -16.58 -6.19 -16.60
CA HIS A 280 -17.53 -6.81 -17.51
C HIS A 280 -18.64 -7.55 -16.76
N ASN A 281 -19.89 -7.37 -17.18
CA ASN A 281 -21.06 -8.02 -16.54
C ASN A 281 -20.93 -9.55 -16.47
N LYS A 282 -20.34 -10.20 -17.49
CA LYS A 282 -20.12 -11.66 -17.47
C LYS A 282 -19.25 -12.10 -16.29
N VAL A 283 -18.16 -11.35 -16.03
CA VAL A 283 -17.25 -11.60 -14.90
C VAL A 283 -17.97 -11.35 -13.58
N LEU A 284 -18.64 -10.19 -13.45
CA LEU A 284 -19.35 -9.85 -12.21
C LEU A 284 -20.48 -10.84 -11.89
N ASN A 285 -21.21 -11.32 -12.90
CA ASN A 285 -22.27 -12.31 -12.72
C ASN A 285 -21.72 -13.66 -12.26
N TYR A 286 -20.53 -14.06 -12.73
CA TYR A 286 -19.86 -15.26 -12.24
C TYR A 286 -19.58 -15.14 -10.73
N TRP A 287 -18.99 -14.03 -10.28
CA TRP A 287 -18.72 -13.80 -8.86
C TRP A 287 -20.01 -13.77 -8.04
N ARG A 288 -21.03 -13.03 -8.48
CA ARG A 288 -22.33 -12.92 -7.79
C ARG A 288 -23.08 -14.24 -7.69
N LYS A 289 -22.97 -15.11 -8.71
CA LYS A 289 -23.55 -16.46 -8.69
C LYS A 289 -22.91 -17.30 -7.57
N HIS A 290 -21.59 -17.21 -7.40
CA HIS A 290 -20.86 -18.05 -6.45
C HIS A 290 -20.83 -17.47 -5.03
N LEU A 291 -20.92 -16.15 -4.90
CA LEU A 291 -20.83 -15.40 -3.65
C LEU A 291 -22.03 -14.44 -3.52
N PRO A 292 -23.26 -14.97 -3.34
CA PRO A 292 -24.48 -14.17 -3.40
C PRO A 292 -24.63 -13.17 -2.25
N GLU A 293 -23.98 -13.39 -1.11
CA GLU A 293 -24.10 -12.53 0.08
C GLU A 293 -22.97 -11.47 0.16
N THR A 294 -22.11 -11.42 -0.85
CA THR A 294 -20.99 -10.48 -0.92
C THR A 294 -21.44 -9.15 -1.52
N MET A 295 -20.99 -8.06 -0.90
CA MET A 295 -21.12 -6.72 -1.45
C MET A 295 -20.12 -6.52 -2.58
N PHE A 296 -20.61 -6.16 -3.77
CA PHE A 296 -19.77 -5.84 -4.92
C PHE A 296 -19.79 -4.34 -5.20
N VAL A 297 -18.61 -3.72 -5.31
CA VAL A 297 -18.51 -2.27 -5.53
C VAL A 297 -17.54 -1.99 -6.67
N ASN A 298 -18.01 -1.24 -7.66
CA ASN A 298 -17.14 -0.67 -8.67
C ASN A 298 -16.60 0.66 -8.15
N LEU A 299 -15.28 0.83 -8.13
CA LEU A 299 -14.61 2.06 -7.73
C LEU A 299 -13.93 2.68 -8.96
N TYR A 300 -13.91 4.00 -9.04
CA TYR A 300 -13.23 4.72 -10.11
C TYR A 300 -12.47 5.95 -9.59
N GLY A 301 -11.27 6.12 -10.11
CA GLY A 301 -10.45 7.33 -10.00
C GLY A 301 -9.12 7.13 -10.73
N PRO A 302 -8.57 8.18 -11.38
CA PRO A 302 -7.19 8.20 -11.82
C PRO A 302 -6.21 8.49 -10.67
N THR A 303 -4.93 8.29 -10.92
CA THR A 303 -3.87 8.51 -9.93
C THR A 303 -3.79 9.96 -9.46
N GLU A 304 -4.06 10.92 -10.35
CA GLU A 304 -4.02 12.36 -10.12
C GLU A 304 -5.03 12.86 -9.08
N ILE A 305 -5.99 12.03 -8.68
CA ILE A 305 -6.99 12.37 -7.65
C ILE A 305 -6.94 11.41 -6.45
N THR A 306 -5.81 10.74 -6.24
CA THR A 306 -5.59 9.80 -5.12
C THR A 306 -6.46 8.54 -5.21
N SER A 307 -6.14 7.70 -6.19
CA SER A 307 -6.71 6.36 -6.43
C SER A 307 -8.20 6.28 -6.77
N VAL A 308 -9.12 6.68 -5.88
CA VAL A 308 -10.57 6.51 -6.08
C VAL A 308 -11.35 7.73 -5.60
N CYS A 309 -12.33 8.18 -6.39
CA CYS A 309 -13.18 9.33 -6.06
C CYS A 309 -14.68 9.07 -6.26
N THR A 310 -15.04 8.00 -6.96
CA THR A 310 -16.44 7.63 -7.18
C THR A 310 -16.61 6.13 -6.99
N TYR A 311 -17.82 5.73 -6.63
CA TYR A 311 -18.17 4.33 -6.46
C TYR A 311 -19.58 4.05 -6.96
N TYR A 312 -19.83 2.78 -7.31
CA TYR A 312 -21.14 2.26 -7.62
C TYR A 312 -21.31 0.90 -6.93
N VAL A 313 -22.26 0.83 -5.99
CA VAL A 313 -22.62 -0.42 -5.31
C VAL A 313 -23.47 -1.27 -6.25
N ASN A 314 -22.92 -2.39 -6.71
CA ASN A 314 -23.59 -3.32 -7.61
C ASN A 314 -24.58 -4.19 -6.82
N ARG A 315 -25.76 -3.62 -6.56
CA ARG A 315 -26.87 -4.35 -5.92
C ARG A 315 -27.32 -5.52 -6.81
N LYS A 316 -27.90 -6.55 -6.19
CA LYS A 316 -28.54 -7.64 -6.94
C LYS A 316 -29.55 -7.02 -7.91
N ALA A 317 -29.52 -7.46 -9.17
CA ALA A 317 -30.62 -7.15 -10.09
C ALA A 317 -31.81 -7.91 -9.53
N ILE A 318 -32.88 -7.17 -9.20
CA ILE A 318 -34.15 -7.71 -8.71
C ILE A 318 -34.75 -8.57 -9.83
#